data_AF-A0A951UB84-F1
#
_entry.id   AF-A0A951UB84-F1
#
_cell.length_a   1.000
_cell.length_b   1.000
_cell.length_c   1.000
_cell.angle_alpha   90.00
_cell.angle_beta   90.00
_cell.angle_gamma   90.00
#
_symmetry.space_group_name_H-M   'P 1'
#
loop_
_entity.id
_entity.type
_entity.pdbx_description
1 polymer ?
#
loop_
_entity_poly.entity_id
_entity_poly.type
_entity_poly.pdbx_seq_one_letter_code
_entity_poly.pdbx_strand_id
1 'polypeptide(L)'
;MDDLDQCYRVLGLEPGASLAEVNQAYKDLAFIWHPDRVPEDNKRLRDKAQEKLKEINQARDQLRSLQQHQRTKTPKSQPSAKRSQASDRKTPPRQQKQSSSESYSQPKPPNPDLSGADFRNADLKEKDLSGRNLTNADLSNANLSDAFLHKVNLTGANLERANLFRANLFQANLSHANLRETNLIGADFSGADLSGADLRGAKIGTKDRLMIKLTGANLSGVILPDGTVHNA
;
A
#
# COMPACT_ATOMS: atom_id res chain seq x y z
N MET A 1 -15.70 1.69 23.12
CA MET A 1 -15.81 2.67 22.01
C MET A 1 -15.27 1.96 20.79
N ASP A 2 -16.03 1.92 19.70
CA ASP A 2 -15.75 1.04 18.56
C ASP A 2 -14.36 1.34 17.97
N ASP A 3 -13.58 0.27 17.73
CA ASP A 3 -12.30 0.31 17.01
C ASP A 3 -12.43 1.06 15.67
N LEU A 4 -13.65 1.07 15.11
CA LEU A 4 -14.04 1.75 13.88
C LEU A 4 -14.03 3.28 14.00
N ASP A 5 -14.62 3.82 15.06
CA ASP A 5 -14.68 5.26 15.30
C ASP A 5 -13.28 5.82 15.54
N GLN A 6 -12.40 5.01 16.15
CA GLN A 6 -11.01 5.36 16.34
C GLN A 6 -10.28 5.48 14.99
N CYS A 7 -10.55 4.58 14.04
CA CYS A 7 -9.96 4.65 12.69
C CYS A 7 -10.36 5.95 11.96
N TYR A 8 -11.66 6.29 11.99
CA TYR A 8 -12.16 7.52 11.37
C TYR A 8 -11.55 8.76 12.02
N ARG A 9 -11.45 8.81 13.36
CA ARG A 9 -10.79 9.91 14.08
C ARG A 9 -9.30 10.04 13.74
N VAL A 10 -8.57 8.92 13.61
CA VAL A 10 -7.15 8.94 13.19
C VAL A 10 -7.00 9.59 11.81
N LEU A 11 -7.97 9.38 10.92
CA LEU A 11 -8.00 9.99 9.60
C LEU A 11 -8.65 11.38 9.57
N GLY A 12 -9.13 11.91 10.70
CA GLY A 12 -9.85 13.19 10.74
C GLY A 12 -11.17 13.16 9.98
N LEU A 13 -11.83 12.00 9.95
CA LEU A 13 -13.08 11.76 9.23
C LEU A 13 -14.23 11.48 10.19
N GLU A 14 -15.45 11.73 9.73
CA GLU A 14 -16.68 11.32 10.41
C GLU A 14 -16.99 9.83 10.13
N PRO A 15 -17.60 9.11 11.10
CA PRO A 15 -18.03 7.74 10.89
C PRO A 15 -18.95 7.60 9.67
N GLY A 16 -18.64 6.64 8.79
CA GLY A 16 -19.39 6.40 7.56
C GLY A 16 -18.80 7.05 6.30
N ALA A 17 -17.67 7.74 6.40
CA ALA A 17 -16.97 8.27 5.22
C ALA A 17 -16.64 7.17 4.19
N SER A 18 -16.77 7.53 2.92
CA SER A 18 -16.55 6.68 1.75
C SER A 18 -15.08 6.27 1.58
N LEU A 19 -14.83 5.21 0.80
CA LEU A 19 -13.46 4.77 0.51
C LEU A 19 -12.62 5.88 -0.16
N ALA A 20 -13.26 6.73 -0.98
CA ALA A 20 -12.59 7.85 -1.64
C ALA A 20 -12.13 8.90 -0.63
N GLU A 21 -12.98 9.23 0.36
CA GLU A 21 -12.64 10.16 1.44
C GLU A 21 -11.55 9.59 2.35
N VAL A 22 -11.65 8.30 2.70
CA VAL A 22 -10.62 7.56 3.45
C VAL A 22 -9.26 7.62 2.73
N ASN A 23 -9.26 7.36 1.41
CA ASN A 23 -8.05 7.43 0.61
C ASN A 23 -7.50 8.86 0.46
N GLN A 24 -8.38 9.87 0.38
CA GLN A 24 -7.97 11.26 0.27
C GLN A 24 -7.38 11.76 1.59
N ALA A 25 -8.07 11.54 2.71
CA ALA A 25 -7.58 11.87 4.05
C ALA A 25 -6.24 11.18 4.35
N TYR A 26 -6.13 9.90 3.97
CA TYR A 26 -4.86 9.19 4.03
C TYR A 26 -3.76 9.93 3.26
N LYS A 27 -4.00 10.30 1.99
CA LYS A 27 -3.00 10.98 1.14
C LYS A 27 -2.56 12.30 1.77
N ASP A 28 -3.51 13.07 2.31
CA ASP A 28 -3.25 14.37 2.93
C ASP A 28 -2.44 14.21 4.23
N LEU A 29 -2.84 13.26 5.09
CA LEU A 29 -2.15 12.99 6.35
C LEU A 29 -0.77 12.37 6.13
N ALA A 30 -0.63 11.44 5.18
CA ALA A 30 0.66 10.85 4.83
C ALA A 30 1.62 11.89 4.24
N PHE A 31 1.10 12.88 3.50
CA PHE A 31 1.88 14.02 3.02
C PHE A 31 2.35 14.92 4.16
N ILE A 32 1.50 15.19 5.16
CA ILE A 32 1.85 16.02 6.34
C ILE A 32 2.87 15.32 7.23
N TRP A 33 2.62 14.06 7.58
CA TRP A 33 3.40 13.28 8.53
C TRP A 33 4.55 12.48 7.88
N HIS A 34 4.90 12.79 6.62
CA HIS A 34 5.98 12.09 5.94
C HIS A 34 7.30 12.30 6.69
N PRO A 35 8.05 11.24 7.05
CA PRO A 35 9.29 11.34 7.83
C PRO A 35 10.38 12.23 7.22
N ASP A 36 10.28 12.54 5.93
CA ASP A 36 11.30 13.25 5.16
C ASP A 36 11.06 14.75 5.08
N ARG A 37 9.96 15.20 5.68
CA ARG A 37 9.76 16.61 6.02
C ARG A 37 10.36 16.98 7.35
N VAL A 38 10.78 15.96 8.11
CA VAL A 38 11.41 16.16 9.41
C VAL A 38 12.93 16.18 9.20
N PRO A 39 13.63 17.23 9.66
CA PRO A 39 15.09 17.30 9.61
C PRO A 39 15.78 16.06 10.19
N GLU A 40 16.87 15.61 9.56
CA GLU A 40 17.55 14.35 9.91
C GLU A 40 18.13 14.34 11.32
N ASP A 41 18.56 15.50 11.80
CA ASP A 41 19.08 15.76 13.14
C ASP A 41 18.01 15.64 14.23
N ASN A 42 16.72 15.68 13.87
CA ASN A 42 15.62 15.55 14.82
C ASN A 42 15.03 14.13 14.88
N LYS A 43 15.84 13.20 15.39
CA LYS A 43 15.46 11.78 15.54
C LYS A 43 14.10 11.59 16.22
N ARG A 44 13.83 12.35 17.29
CA ARG A 44 12.55 12.28 18.03
C ARG A 44 11.34 12.61 17.17
N LEU A 45 11.41 13.68 16.36
CA LEU A 45 10.29 14.04 15.48
C LEU A 45 10.14 13.03 14.34
N ARG A 46 11.23 12.44 13.84
CA ARG A 46 11.18 11.39 12.82
C ARG A 46 10.48 10.15 13.34
N ASP A 47 10.82 9.71 14.55
CA ASP A 47 10.18 8.57 15.20
C ASP A 47 8.67 8.83 15.38
N LYS A 48 8.30 10.05 15.82
CA LYS A 48 6.89 10.46 15.95
C LYS A 48 6.15 10.51 14.62
N ALA A 49 6.80 11.00 13.55
CA ALA A 49 6.23 11.03 12.21
C ALA A 49 6.01 9.62 11.66
N GLN A 50 6.98 8.72 11.85
CA GLN A 50 6.86 7.31 11.49
C GLN A 50 5.73 6.61 12.24
N GLU A 51 5.62 6.84 13.56
CA GLU A 51 4.54 6.28 14.37
C GLU A 51 3.16 6.79 13.91
N LYS A 52 3.04 8.09 13.64
CA LYS A 52 1.81 8.67 13.10
C LYS A 52 1.43 8.10 11.75
N LEU A 53 2.40 8.00 10.83
CA LEU A 53 2.16 7.40 9.52
C LEU A 53 1.72 5.93 9.66
N LYS A 54 2.32 5.19 10.59
CA LYS A 54 1.94 3.81 10.91
C LYS A 54 0.53 3.69 11.48
N GLU A 55 0.09 4.64 12.31
CA GLU A 55 -1.31 4.71 12.78
C GLU A 55 -2.28 5.00 11.63
N ILE A 56 -1.95 5.97 10.78
CA ILE A 56 -2.74 6.38 9.60
C ILE A 56 -2.90 5.19 8.63
N ASN A 57 -1.82 4.45 8.36
CA ASN A 57 -1.84 3.23 7.53
C ASN A 57 -2.79 2.18 8.11
N GLN A 58 -2.70 1.91 9.42
CA GLN A 58 -3.54 0.91 10.09
C GLN A 58 -5.02 1.28 10.05
N ALA A 59 -5.35 2.53 10.36
CA ALA A 59 -6.72 3.03 10.33
C ALA A 59 -7.34 2.88 8.94
N ARG A 60 -6.61 3.28 7.89
CA ARG A 60 -7.06 3.12 6.50
C ARG A 60 -7.28 1.65 6.15
N ASP A 61 -6.34 0.77 6.47
CA ASP A 61 -6.42 -0.64 6.10
C ASP A 61 -7.59 -1.35 6.81
N GLN A 62 -7.84 -1.02 8.08
CA GLN A 62 -9.01 -1.48 8.82
C GLN A 62 -10.29 -1.04 8.12
N LEU A 63 -10.47 0.26 7.85
CA LEU A 63 -11.66 0.79 7.18
C LEU A 63 -11.88 0.17 5.79
N ARG A 64 -10.80 -0.04 5.02
CA ARG A 64 -10.87 -0.67 3.70
C ARG A 64 -11.31 -2.13 3.79
N SER A 65 -10.74 -2.89 4.72
CA SER A 65 -11.10 -4.29 4.93
C SER A 65 -12.60 -4.43 5.24
N LEU A 66 -13.15 -3.54 6.06
CA LEU A 66 -14.55 -3.55 6.47
C LEU A 66 -15.50 -3.22 5.30
N GLN A 67 -15.17 -2.20 4.51
CA GLN A 67 -15.97 -1.84 3.34
C GLN A 67 -15.94 -2.93 2.25
N GLN A 68 -14.83 -3.66 2.11
CA GLN A 68 -14.78 -4.85 1.25
C GLN A 68 -15.70 -5.98 1.75
N HIS A 69 -15.71 -6.25 3.06
CA HIS A 69 -16.62 -7.23 3.65
C HIS A 69 -18.11 -6.83 3.54
N GLN A 70 -18.43 -5.54 3.57
CA GLN A 70 -19.79 -5.04 3.33
C GLN A 70 -20.23 -5.23 1.87
N ARG A 71 -19.33 -4.97 0.90
CA ARG A 71 -19.59 -5.20 -0.53
C ARG A 71 -19.82 -6.68 -0.88
N THR A 72 -19.20 -7.61 -0.15
CA THR A 72 -19.45 -9.05 -0.35
C THR A 72 -20.73 -9.57 0.32
N LYS A 73 -21.40 -8.76 1.16
CA LYS A 73 -22.64 -9.13 1.86
C LYS A 73 -23.92 -8.55 1.26
N THR A 74 -23.84 -7.68 0.24
CA THR A 74 -25.02 -7.28 -0.55
C THR A 74 -25.53 -8.45 -1.39
N PRO A 75 -26.75 -8.97 -1.17
CA PRO A 75 -27.26 -10.11 -1.93
C PRO A 75 -27.57 -9.68 -3.37
N LYS A 76 -27.01 -10.37 -4.37
CA LYS A 76 -27.58 -10.37 -5.71
C LYS A 76 -28.99 -10.95 -5.60
N SER A 77 -29.98 -10.19 -6.03
CA SER A 77 -31.37 -10.61 -6.18
C SER A 77 -31.46 -11.87 -7.05
N GLN A 78 -31.94 -12.97 -6.47
CA GLN A 78 -32.46 -14.12 -7.21
C GLN A 78 -33.97 -14.24 -6.96
N PRO A 79 -34.77 -14.61 -7.98
CA PRO A 79 -36.20 -14.73 -7.83
C PRO A 79 -36.60 -16.04 -7.13
N SER A 80 -37.61 -15.85 -6.28
CA SER A 80 -38.53 -16.75 -5.58
C SER A 80 -38.61 -18.26 -5.89
N ALA A 81 -38.72 -18.98 -4.77
CA ALA A 81 -39.65 -20.08 -4.43
C ALA A 81 -39.17 -21.54 -4.60
N LYS A 82 -39.01 -22.26 -3.47
CA LYS A 82 -40.09 -23.09 -2.88
C LYS A 82 -39.76 -23.59 -1.48
N ARG A 83 -40.85 -23.82 -0.76
CA ARG A 83 -41.05 -24.10 0.67
C ARG A 83 -41.03 -25.61 0.91
N SER A 84 -40.40 -26.06 2.00
CA SER A 84 -40.82 -27.26 2.74
C SER A 84 -40.28 -27.27 4.18
N GLN A 85 -41.25 -27.53 5.07
CA GLN A 85 -41.22 -27.84 6.52
C GLN A 85 -40.21 -28.96 6.85
N ALA A 86 -39.82 -29.32 8.08
CA ALA A 86 -39.84 -28.83 9.47
C ALA A 86 -39.08 -29.92 10.27
N SER A 87 -38.42 -29.60 11.38
CA SER A 87 -38.41 -30.36 12.66
C SER A 87 -37.18 -30.08 13.55
N ASP A 88 -37.49 -29.67 14.77
CA ASP A 88 -36.89 -30.04 16.07
C ASP A 88 -35.38 -30.39 16.17
N ARG A 89 -34.63 -29.59 16.95
CA ARG A 89 -34.17 -29.98 18.31
C ARG A 89 -33.18 -28.98 18.95
N LYS A 90 -33.56 -28.55 20.15
CA LYS A 90 -32.76 -28.38 21.39
C LYS A 90 -31.47 -27.56 21.36
N THR A 91 -31.59 -26.37 21.94
CA THR A 91 -30.54 -25.56 22.58
C THR A 91 -29.80 -26.32 23.69
N PRO A 92 -28.46 -26.19 23.77
CA PRO A 92 -27.69 -26.36 25.00
C PRO A 92 -27.17 -25.01 25.56
N PRO A 93 -26.71 -24.97 26.82
CA PRO A 93 -26.76 -23.77 27.64
C PRO A 93 -25.58 -22.81 27.45
N ARG A 94 -25.92 -21.54 27.60
CA ARG A 94 -25.05 -20.36 27.73
C ARG A 94 -24.15 -20.51 28.96
N GLN A 95 -22.88 -20.87 28.76
CA GLN A 95 -21.85 -20.71 29.79
C GLN A 95 -21.35 -19.27 29.77
N GLN A 96 -21.75 -18.50 30.79
CA GLN A 96 -21.06 -17.29 31.18
C GLN A 96 -19.66 -17.71 31.67
N LYS A 97 -18.61 -17.38 30.91
CA LYS A 97 -17.26 -17.30 31.46
C LYS A 97 -16.89 -15.84 31.64
N GLN A 98 -16.55 -15.55 32.88
CA GLN A 98 -16.23 -14.26 33.45
C GLN A 98 -15.02 -13.64 32.75
N SER A 99 -15.10 -12.32 32.67
CA SER A 99 -14.05 -11.37 32.37
C SER A 99 -12.80 -11.57 33.24
N SER A 100 -11.68 -11.86 32.60
CA SER A 100 -10.36 -11.44 33.06
C SER A 100 -9.69 -10.71 31.90
N SER A 101 -9.77 -9.38 31.95
CA SER A 101 -9.11 -8.46 31.04
C SER A 101 -7.61 -8.44 31.32
N GLU A 102 -6.91 -9.45 30.86
CA GLU A 102 -5.45 -9.37 30.70
C GLU A 102 -5.19 -8.94 29.27
N SER A 103 -4.93 -7.64 29.12
CA SER A 103 -4.50 -7.02 27.87
C SER A 103 -3.08 -7.49 27.56
N TYR A 104 -2.93 -8.74 27.15
CA TYR A 104 -1.72 -9.21 26.52
C TYR A 104 -1.65 -8.52 25.16
N SER A 105 -0.83 -7.47 25.08
CA SER A 105 -0.32 -6.97 23.81
C SER A 105 0.46 -8.11 23.15
N GLN A 106 -0.25 -8.93 22.39
CA GLN A 106 0.36 -9.88 21.46
C GLN A 106 1.36 -9.07 20.63
N PRO A 107 2.66 -9.43 20.62
CA PRO A 107 3.60 -8.78 19.73
C PRO A 107 3.05 -8.93 18.31
N LYS A 108 2.74 -7.79 17.68
CA LYS A 108 2.27 -7.72 16.30
C LYS A 108 3.21 -8.59 15.47
N PRO A 109 2.71 -9.61 14.75
CA PRO A 109 3.58 -10.54 14.05
C PRO A 109 4.55 -9.74 13.17
N PRO A 110 5.83 -10.14 13.10
CA PRO A 110 6.78 -9.49 12.22
C PRO A 110 6.17 -9.42 10.83
N ASN A 111 6.25 -8.25 10.21
CA ASN A 111 5.76 -8.04 8.86
C ASN A 111 6.34 -9.15 7.97
N PRO A 112 5.51 -10.01 7.35
CA PRO A 112 6.02 -11.12 6.55
C PRO A 112 6.98 -10.61 5.48
N ASP A 113 8.10 -11.30 5.35
CA ASP A 113 9.02 -11.14 4.23
C ASP A 113 8.31 -11.57 2.94
N LEU A 114 8.37 -10.72 1.92
CA LEU A 114 7.75 -10.96 0.61
C LEU A 114 8.82 -11.10 -0.49
N SER A 115 10.08 -11.32 -0.10
CA SER A 115 11.15 -11.58 -1.06
C SER A 115 10.84 -12.81 -1.94
N GLY A 116 11.10 -12.68 -3.25
CA GLY A 116 10.83 -13.74 -4.24
C GLY A 116 9.36 -14.10 -4.44
N ALA A 117 8.41 -13.38 -3.82
CA ALA A 117 7.00 -13.69 -3.93
C ALA A 117 6.46 -13.46 -5.35
N ASP A 118 5.48 -14.27 -5.74
CA ASP A 118 4.77 -14.15 -7.01
C ASP A 118 3.50 -13.29 -6.83
N PHE A 119 3.52 -12.09 -7.39
CA PHE A 119 2.43 -11.13 -7.46
C PHE A 119 2.05 -10.80 -8.91
N ARG A 120 2.34 -11.69 -9.86
CA ARG A 120 2.00 -11.48 -11.27
C ARG A 120 0.51 -11.21 -11.43
N ASN A 121 0.17 -10.14 -12.15
CA ASN A 121 -1.22 -9.72 -12.39
C ASN A 121 -2.01 -9.37 -11.11
N ALA A 122 -1.38 -9.23 -9.95
CA ALA A 122 -2.08 -8.93 -8.71
C ALA A 122 -2.69 -7.52 -8.74
N ASP A 123 -3.89 -7.37 -8.16
CA ASP A 123 -4.46 -6.04 -7.89
C ASP A 123 -3.98 -5.54 -6.52
N LEU A 124 -2.92 -4.75 -6.56
CA LEU A 124 -2.29 -4.11 -5.41
C LEU A 124 -2.61 -2.60 -5.36
N LYS A 125 -3.67 -2.17 -6.06
CA LYS A 125 -4.10 -0.77 -6.08
C LYS A 125 -4.35 -0.26 -4.66
N GLU A 126 -3.78 0.91 -4.39
CA GLU A 126 -3.88 1.63 -3.11
C GLU A 126 -3.40 0.82 -1.89
N LYS A 127 -2.65 -0.28 -2.09
CA LYS A 127 -2.16 -1.11 -0.98
C LYS A 127 -0.96 -0.43 -0.30
N ASP A 128 -0.85 -0.69 1.00
CA ASP A 128 0.38 -0.41 1.75
C ASP A 128 1.38 -1.54 1.62
N LEU A 129 2.50 -1.25 0.99
CA LEU A 129 3.66 -2.11 0.92
C LEU A 129 4.90 -1.37 1.43
N SER A 130 4.70 -0.29 2.17
CA SER A 130 5.76 0.59 2.63
C SER A 130 6.69 -0.13 3.61
N GLY A 131 7.99 0.03 3.41
CA GLY A 131 9.03 -0.64 4.20
C GLY A 131 9.07 -2.17 4.07
N ARG A 132 8.29 -2.78 3.16
CA ARG A 132 8.31 -4.23 2.94
C ARG A 132 9.56 -4.65 2.19
N ASN A 133 9.98 -5.89 2.41
CA ASN A 133 10.96 -6.56 1.58
C ASN A 133 10.26 -7.30 0.45
N LEU A 134 10.47 -6.86 -0.79
CA LEU A 134 10.00 -7.44 -2.05
C LEU A 134 11.18 -7.71 -3.00
N THR A 135 12.39 -7.88 -2.47
CA THR A 135 13.58 -8.23 -3.26
C THR A 135 13.29 -9.44 -4.14
N ASN A 136 13.62 -9.36 -5.42
CA ASN A 136 13.40 -10.41 -6.43
C ASN A 136 11.94 -10.88 -6.59
N ALA A 137 10.94 -10.16 -6.06
CA ALA A 137 9.54 -10.50 -6.26
C ALA A 137 9.13 -10.31 -7.73
N ASP A 138 8.18 -11.11 -8.21
CA ASP A 138 7.59 -10.95 -9.54
C ASP A 138 6.26 -10.19 -9.43
N LEU A 139 6.30 -8.92 -9.81
CA LEU A 139 5.17 -7.98 -9.88
C LEU A 139 4.80 -7.69 -11.35
N SER A 140 5.22 -8.51 -12.30
CA SER A 140 4.93 -8.25 -13.71
C SER A 140 3.43 -8.20 -13.97
N ASN A 141 3.00 -7.20 -14.75
CA ASN A 141 1.60 -6.88 -15.03
C ASN A 141 0.74 -6.55 -13.78
N ALA A 142 1.32 -6.39 -12.60
CA ALA A 142 0.57 -6.04 -11.39
C ALA A 142 0.01 -4.61 -11.47
N ASN A 143 -1.15 -4.40 -10.86
CA ASN A 143 -1.72 -3.07 -10.69
C ASN A 143 -1.31 -2.48 -9.34
N LEU A 144 -0.34 -1.57 -9.34
CA LEU A 144 0.17 -0.83 -8.18
C LEU A 144 -0.22 0.65 -8.23
N SER A 145 -1.28 1.02 -8.98
CA SER A 145 -1.72 2.41 -9.08
C SER A 145 -2.08 2.94 -7.70
N ASP A 146 -1.66 4.17 -7.40
CA ASP A 146 -1.85 4.83 -6.11
C ASP A 146 -1.33 4.02 -4.90
N ALA A 147 -0.48 3.00 -5.11
CA ALA A 147 0.08 2.20 -4.03
C ALA A 147 1.11 2.99 -3.19
N PHE A 148 1.22 2.62 -1.92
CA PHE A 148 2.18 3.20 -0.98
C PHE A 148 3.36 2.25 -0.85
N LEU A 149 4.50 2.68 -1.39
CA LEU A 149 5.73 1.93 -1.55
C LEU A 149 6.92 2.70 -0.96
N HIS A 150 6.70 3.64 -0.04
CA HIS A 150 7.80 4.41 0.54
C HIS A 150 8.73 3.47 1.31
N LYS A 151 10.05 3.61 1.09
CA LYS A 151 11.09 2.77 1.69
C LYS A 151 10.96 1.27 1.42
N VAL A 152 10.19 0.87 0.42
CA VAL A 152 10.10 -0.54 0.02
C VAL A 152 11.44 -1.00 -0.56
N ASN A 153 11.80 -2.26 -0.34
CA ASN A 153 12.94 -2.90 -1.01
C ASN A 153 12.43 -3.74 -2.19
N LEU A 154 12.70 -3.28 -3.41
CA LEU A 154 12.39 -3.91 -4.69
C LEU A 154 13.68 -4.25 -5.47
N THR A 155 14.81 -4.41 -4.78
CA THR A 155 16.07 -4.79 -5.44
C THR A 155 15.87 -6.05 -6.30
N GLY A 156 16.24 -5.97 -7.58
CA GLY A 156 16.11 -7.08 -8.53
C GLY A 156 14.68 -7.54 -8.83
N ALA A 157 13.64 -6.83 -8.35
CA ALA A 157 12.25 -7.22 -8.59
C ALA A 157 11.88 -7.09 -10.08
N ASN A 158 10.98 -7.96 -10.53
CA ASN A 158 10.41 -7.88 -11.87
C ASN A 158 9.10 -7.08 -11.84
N LEU A 159 9.09 -5.86 -12.37
CA LEU A 159 7.90 -5.02 -12.51
C LEU A 159 7.49 -4.82 -13.98
N GLU A 160 7.95 -5.67 -14.90
CA GLU A 160 7.65 -5.53 -16.33
C GLU A 160 6.14 -5.36 -16.56
N ARG A 161 5.75 -4.31 -17.31
CA ARG A 161 4.35 -3.94 -17.61
C ARG A 161 3.46 -3.65 -16.40
N ALA A 162 4.03 -3.49 -15.20
CA ALA A 162 3.25 -3.09 -14.02
C ALA A 162 2.70 -1.66 -14.16
N ASN A 163 1.56 -1.41 -13.54
CA ASN A 163 0.96 -0.07 -13.46
C ASN A 163 1.30 0.59 -12.13
N LEU A 164 2.21 1.55 -12.12
CA LEU A 164 2.65 2.33 -10.96
C LEU A 164 2.13 3.78 -11.00
N PHE A 165 1.02 4.02 -11.73
CA PHE A 165 0.42 5.34 -11.84
C PHE A 165 0.21 5.97 -10.47
N ARG A 166 0.82 7.14 -10.22
CA ARG A 166 0.76 7.86 -8.93
C ARG A 166 1.21 7.06 -7.69
N ALA A 167 2.00 6.01 -7.86
CA ALA A 167 2.57 5.28 -6.73
C ALA A 167 3.59 6.14 -5.97
N ASN A 168 3.62 6.00 -4.65
CA ASN A 168 4.61 6.67 -3.80
C ASN A 168 5.80 5.73 -3.55
N LEU A 169 6.91 5.96 -4.25
CA LEU A 169 8.17 5.20 -4.15
C LEU A 169 9.28 6.01 -3.45
N PHE A 170 8.88 6.97 -2.61
CA PHE A 170 9.80 7.82 -1.90
C PHE A 170 10.81 6.97 -1.09
N GLN A 171 12.11 7.21 -1.28
CA GLN A 171 13.21 6.44 -0.67
C GLN A 171 13.15 4.92 -0.87
N ALA A 172 12.44 4.43 -1.89
CA ALA A 172 12.44 3.02 -2.24
C ALA A 172 13.80 2.58 -2.80
N ASN A 173 14.16 1.31 -2.60
CA ASN A 173 15.29 0.69 -3.29
C ASN A 173 14.76 -0.11 -4.48
N LEU A 174 15.02 0.34 -5.70
CA LEU A 174 14.73 -0.33 -6.97
C LEU A 174 16.00 -0.68 -7.75
N SER A 175 17.15 -0.79 -7.06
CA SER A 175 18.42 -1.17 -7.71
C SER A 175 18.24 -2.47 -8.49
N HIS A 176 18.70 -2.47 -9.74
CA HIS A 176 18.60 -3.60 -10.67
C HIS A 176 17.18 -4.11 -10.96
N ALA A 177 16.14 -3.35 -10.64
CA ALA A 177 14.75 -3.75 -10.94
C ALA A 177 14.46 -3.69 -12.45
N ASN A 178 13.63 -4.62 -12.93
CA ASN A 178 13.08 -4.58 -14.28
C ASN A 178 11.81 -3.72 -14.27
N LEU A 179 11.89 -2.50 -14.79
CA LEU A 179 10.78 -1.54 -14.92
C LEU A 179 10.32 -1.38 -16.38
N ARG A 180 10.65 -2.35 -17.25
CA ARG A 180 10.32 -2.29 -18.67
C ARG A 180 8.83 -2.14 -18.90
N GLU A 181 8.45 -1.27 -19.83
CA GLU A 181 7.05 -1.05 -20.24
C GLU A 181 6.10 -0.67 -19.08
N THR A 182 6.62 -0.22 -17.93
CA THR A 182 5.81 0.20 -16.79
C THR A 182 5.09 1.52 -17.05
N ASN A 183 3.95 1.71 -16.40
CA ASN A 183 3.33 3.03 -16.32
C ASN A 183 3.78 3.75 -15.04
N LEU A 184 4.67 4.72 -15.16
CA LEU A 184 5.23 5.48 -14.03
C LEU A 184 4.60 6.87 -13.88
N ILE A 185 3.64 7.26 -14.73
CA ILE A 185 3.08 8.62 -14.72
C ILE A 185 2.57 9.00 -13.32
N GLY A 186 3.06 10.13 -12.80
CA GLY A 186 2.69 10.66 -11.49
C GLY A 186 3.41 10.00 -10.30
N ALA A 187 4.27 9.00 -10.52
CA ALA A 187 4.99 8.34 -9.45
C ALA A 187 6.04 9.26 -8.80
N ASP A 188 6.24 9.09 -7.49
CA ASP A 188 7.22 9.83 -6.71
C ASP A 188 8.41 8.94 -6.35
N PHE A 189 9.55 9.14 -7.01
CA PHE A 189 10.82 8.44 -6.75
C PHE A 189 11.81 9.30 -5.98
N SER A 190 11.36 10.35 -5.28
CA SER A 190 12.28 11.23 -4.57
C SER A 190 13.11 10.45 -3.55
N GLY A 191 14.44 10.59 -3.61
CA GLY A 191 15.39 9.84 -2.79
C GLY A 191 15.48 8.33 -3.05
N ALA A 192 14.83 7.82 -4.09
CA ALA A 192 14.87 6.39 -4.43
C ALA A 192 16.21 5.99 -5.06
N ASP A 193 16.62 4.74 -4.86
CA ASP A 193 17.75 4.15 -5.57
C ASP A 193 17.25 3.38 -6.79
N LEU A 194 17.53 3.87 -8.00
CA LEU A 194 17.22 3.17 -9.25
C LEU A 194 18.49 2.62 -9.92
N SER A 195 19.63 2.57 -9.23
CA SER A 195 20.89 2.19 -9.86
C SER A 195 20.80 0.86 -10.62
N GLY A 196 21.22 0.87 -11.88
CA GLY A 196 21.15 -0.29 -12.77
C GLY A 196 19.73 -0.78 -13.12
N ALA A 197 18.66 -0.04 -12.80
CA ALA A 197 17.30 -0.40 -13.18
C ALA A 197 17.06 -0.23 -14.70
N ASP A 198 16.17 -1.04 -15.26
CA ASP A 198 15.83 -1.02 -16.68
C ASP A 198 14.45 -0.41 -16.92
N LEU A 199 14.39 0.83 -17.43
CA LEU A 199 13.15 1.55 -17.74
C LEU A 199 12.78 1.51 -19.22
N ARG A 200 13.36 0.63 -20.06
CA ARG A 200 13.05 0.58 -21.50
C ARG A 200 11.55 0.51 -21.76
N GLY A 201 11.03 1.46 -22.54
CA GLY A 201 9.60 1.57 -22.85
C GLY A 201 8.70 2.05 -21.70
N ALA A 202 9.24 2.39 -20.53
CA ALA A 202 8.45 2.92 -19.42
C ALA A 202 7.83 4.29 -19.76
N LYS A 203 6.59 4.51 -19.32
CA LYS A 203 5.86 5.77 -19.50
C LYS A 203 6.17 6.70 -18.33
N ILE A 204 7.06 7.67 -18.55
CA ILE A 204 7.50 8.64 -17.53
C ILE A 204 6.96 10.06 -17.72
N GLY A 205 6.32 10.34 -18.86
CA GLY A 205 5.76 11.65 -19.16
C GLY A 205 5.18 11.78 -20.56
N THR A 206 4.99 13.02 -21.00
CA THR A 206 4.78 13.36 -22.41
C THR A 206 6.13 13.66 -23.08
N LYS A 207 6.15 13.88 -24.40
CA LYS A 207 7.39 14.20 -25.14
C LYS A 207 8.20 15.35 -24.52
N ASP A 208 7.51 16.37 -24.01
CA ASP A 208 8.14 17.61 -23.55
C ASP A 208 8.21 17.74 -22.02
N ARG A 209 7.61 16.79 -21.27
CA ARG A 209 7.47 16.93 -19.83
C ARG A 209 7.53 15.59 -19.10
N LEU A 210 8.50 15.50 -18.18
CA LEU A 210 8.52 14.47 -17.15
C LEU A 210 7.36 14.65 -16.18
N MET A 211 6.64 13.56 -15.94
CA MET A 211 5.51 13.49 -15.01
C MET A 211 5.85 12.63 -13.79
N ILE A 212 7.13 12.38 -13.55
CA ILE A 212 7.66 11.70 -12.38
C ILE A 212 8.51 12.67 -11.57
N LYS A 213 8.60 12.43 -10.26
CA LYS A 213 9.53 13.15 -9.39
C LYS A 213 10.76 12.29 -9.16
N LEU A 214 11.94 12.88 -9.36
CA LEU A 214 13.24 12.23 -9.25
C LEU A 214 14.19 12.97 -8.29
N THR A 215 13.67 13.87 -7.46
CA THR A 215 14.49 14.72 -6.59
C THR A 215 15.37 13.87 -5.68
N GLY A 216 16.69 13.94 -5.84
CA GLY A 216 17.66 13.16 -5.06
C GLY A 216 17.67 11.65 -5.36
N ALA A 217 17.04 11.20 -6.44
CA ALA A 217 17.10 9.79 -6.84
C ALA A 217 18.50 9.44 -7.38
N ASN A 218 18.99 8.24 -7.04
CA ASN A 218 20.19 7.69 -7.65
C ASN A 218 19.83 7.04 -9.00
N LEU A 219 20.41 7.55 -10.08
CA LEU A 219 20.15 7.09 -11.44
C LEU A 219 21.36 6.42 -12.10
N SER A 220 22.44 6.16 -11.35
CA SER A 220 23.68 5.62 -11.93
C SER A 220 23.44 4.29 -12.62
N GLY A 221 23.79 4.21 -13.91
CA GLY A 221 23.63 3.01 -14.73
C GLY A 221 22.19 2.66 -15.10
N VAL A 222 21.21 3.54 -14.84
CA VAL A 222 19.82 3.34 -15.26
C VAL A 222 19.75 3.25 -16.79
N ILE A 223 19.01 2.28 -17.32
CA ILE A 223 18.64 2.25 -18.74
C ILE A 223 17.34 3.04 -18.90
N LEU A 224 17.40 4.19 -19.59
CA LEU A 224 16.28 5.09 -19.81
C LEU A 224 15.23 4.51 -20.77
N PRO A 225 14.01 5.11 -20.86
CA PRO A 225 12.95 4.58 -21.71
C PRO A 225 13.30 4.42 -23.20
N ASP A 226 14.22 5.22 -23.72
CA ASP A 226 14.73 5.13 -25.10
C ASP A 226 15.86 4.09 -25.27
N GLY A 227 16.29 3.45 -24.19
CA GLY A 227 17.37 2.46 -24.18
C GLY A 227 18.76 3.04 -23.93
N THR A 228 18.91 4.35 -23.79
CA THR A 228 20.20 4.96 -23.43
C THR A 228 20.54 4.71 -21.96
N VAL A 229 21.83 4.61 -21.64
CA VAL A 229 22.28 4.43 -20.25
C VAL A 229 22.57 5.78 -19.63
N HIS A 230 22.02 6.03 -18.44
CA HIS A 230 22.33 7.20 -17.65
C HIS A 230 23.65 6.99 -16.91
N ASN A 231 24.70 7.60 -17.43
CA ASN A 231 26.02 7.62 -16.82
C ASN A 231 26.11 8.91 -15.98
N ALA A 232 25.68 8.84 -14.72
CA ALA A 232 25.94 9.86 -13.71
C ALA A 232 27.05 9.39 -12.78
#